data_AF-A0A7C4VYZ6-F1
#
_entry.id   AF-A0A7C4VYZ6-F1
#
_cell.length_a   1.000
_cell.length_b   1.000
_cell.length_c   1.000
_cell.angle_alpha   90.00
_cell.angle_beta   90.00
_cell.angle_gamma   90.00
#
_symmetry.space_group_name_H-M   'P 1'
#
loop_
_entity.id
_entity.type
_entity.pdbx_description
1 polymer ?
#
loop_
_entity_poly.entity_id
_entity_poly.type
_entity_poly.pdbx_seq_one_letter_code
_entity_poly.pdbx_strand_id
1 'polypeptide(L)'
;MNRLKNLSEKEIETIKKAFIKNCHARFMKYFFCHMPFGRKKAYAEEIREASLERIAHLTKVCGFLTQTKVYLLWQDLSSIAH
;
A
#
# COMPACT_ATOMS: atom_id res chain seq x y z
N MET A 1 -6.06 -8.06 -14.11
CA MET A 1 -6.83 -7.10 -13.29
C MET A 1 -8.28 -7.55 -13.02
N ASN A 2 -8.60 -8.86 -12.97
CA ASN A 2 -9.99 -9.32 -12.76
C ASN A 2 -10.34 -9.69 -11.30
N ARG A 3 -9.37 -9.94 -10.43
CA ARG A 3 -9.66 -10.39 -9.05
C ARG A 3 -10.21 -9.28 -8.14
N LEU A 4 -9.81 -8.04 -8.37
CA LEU A 4 -10.30 -6.89 -7.60
C LEU A 4 -11.73 -6.49 -7.97
N LYS A 5 -12.18 -6.78 -9.20
CA LYS A 5 -13.56 -6.54 -9.66
C LYS A 5 -14.58 -7.47 -8.99
N ASN A 6 -14.11 -8.57 -8.40
CA ASN A 6 -14.94 -9.56 -7.72
C ASN A 6 -14.96 -9.37 -6.19
N LEU A 7 -14.26 -8.35 -5.66
CA LEU A 7 -14.31 -8.07 -4.24
C LEU A 7 -15.64 -7.44 -3.87
N SER A 8 -16.23 -7.90 -2.77
CA SER A 8 -17.36 -7.25 -2.15
C SER A 8 -16.98 -5.86 -1.63
N GLU A 9 -17.97 -4.97 -1.52
CA GLU A 9 -17.76 -3.63 -0.95
C GLU A 9 -17.13 -3.68 0.45
N LYS A 10 -17.51 -4.68 1.26
CA LYS A 10 -16.97 -4.91 2.61
C LYS A 10 -15.47 -5.25 2.60
N GLU A 11 -15.02 -6.04 1.63
CA GLU A 11 -13.60 -6.37 1.47
C GLU A 11 -12.81 -5.14 1.01
N ILE A 12 -13.36 -4.35 0.09
CA ILE A 12 -12.75 -3.08 -0.35
C ILE A 12 -12.63 -2.11 0.83
N GLU A 13 -13.67 -1.99 1.67
CA GLU A 13 -13.66 -1.14 2.86
C GLU A 13 -12.59 -1.61 3.86
N THR A 14 -12.45 -2.93 4.04
CA THR A 14 -11.42 -3.52 4.91
C THR A 14 -10.01 -3.16 4.41
N ILE A 15 -9.78 -3.24 3.10
CA ILE A 15 -8.52 -2.85 2.48
C ILE A 15 -8.25 -1.35 2.70
N LYS A 16 -9.25 -0.49 2.48
CA LYS A 16 -9.15 0.95 2.74
C LYS A 16 -8.76 1.23 4.21
N LYS A 17 -9.45 0.61 5.17
CA LYS A 17 -9.13 0.72 6.60
C LYS A 17 -7.70 0.29 6.92
N ALA A 18 -7.23 -0.80 6.31
CA ALA A 18 -5.85 -1.27 6.49
C ALA A 18 -4.82 -0.25 5.98
N PHE A 19 -5.05 0.38 4.83
CA PHE A 19 -4.17 1.43 4.30
C PHE A 19 -4.17 2.70 5.16
N ILE A 20 -5.33 3.08 5.73
CA ILE A 20 -5.43 4.23 6.64
C ILE A 20 -4.65 3.98 7.93
N LYS A 21 -4.83 2.79 8.54
CA LYS A 21 -4.11 2.40 9.76
C LYS A 21 -2.60 2.34 9.52
N ASN A 22 -2.18 1.85 8.36
CA ASN A 22 -0.77 1.69 7.98
C ASN A 22 -0.32 2.83 7.05
N CYS A 23 -0.37 4.05 7.57
CA CYS A 23 0.02 5.26 6.83
C CYS A 23 1.55 5.31 6.61
N HIS A 24 2.02 4.66 5.55
CA HIS A 24 3.44 4.60 5.18
C HIS A 24 3.81 5.74 4.20
N ALA A 25 5.00 6.33 4.36
CA ALA A 25 5.47 7.45 3.55
C ALA A 25 5.44 7.18 2.03
N ARG A 26 5.73 5.94 1.62
CA ARG A 26 5.66 5.52 0.20
C ARG A 26 4.24 5.57 -0.36
N PHE A 27 3.23 5.20 0.43
CA PHE A 27 1.83 5.28 0.03
C PHE A 27 1.33 6.71 0.04
N MET A 28 1.76 7.50 1.04
CA MET A 28 1.48 8.93 1.05
C MET A 28 2.02 9.59 -0.22
N LYS A 29 3.30 9.38 -0.57
CA LYS A 29 3.93 10.00 -1.75
C LYS A 29 3.11 9.83 -3.05
N TYR A 30 2.37 8.74 -3.19
CA TYR A 30 1.47 8.51 -4.33
C TYR A 30 0.40 9.60 -4.48
N PHE A 31 -0.18 10.08 -3.38
CA PHE A 31 -1.20 11.13 -3.39
C PHE A 31 -0.60 12.54 -3.37
N PHE A 32 0.66 12.65 -2.99
CA PHE A 32 1.13 13.80 -2.23
C PHE A 32 2.61 14.11 -2.48
N CYS A 33 3.05 13.97 -3.74
CA CYS A 33 4.44 14.01 -4.19
C CYS A 33 5.27 15.20 -3.65
N HIS A 34 4.68 16.38 -3.50
CA HIS A 34 5.38 17.64 -3.18
C HIS A 34 5.21 18.15 -1.75
N MET A 35 4.67 17.37 -0.82
CA MET A 35 4.41 17.89 0.54
C MET A 35 4.75 16.83 1.61
N PRO A 36 5.82 17.03 2.41
CA PRO A 36 6.41 15.95 3.20
C PRO A 36 5.75 15.66 4.57
N PHE A 37 4.90 16.55 5.13
CA PHE A 37 4.38 16.38 6.50
C PHE A 37 2.91 16.81 6.69
N GLY A 38 2.27 16.33 7.77
CA GLY A 38 0.97 16.85 8.27
C GLY A 38 -0.32 16.20 7.76
N ARG A 39 -0.25 15.18 6.90
CA ARG A 39 -1.42 14.72 6.13
C ARG A 39 -2.04 13.37 6.50
N LYS A 40 -1.86 12.87 7.72
CA LYS A 40 -2.52 11.60 8.11
C LYS A 40 -4.05 11.65 7.94
N LYS A 41 -4.68 12.77 8.30
CA LYS A 41 -6.12 12.99 8.08
C LYS A 41 -6.46 13.11 6.59
N ALA A 42 -5.76 13.97 5.84
CA ALA A 42 -5.99 14.13 4.40
C ALA A 42 -5.75 12.83 3.61
N TYR A 43 -4.74 12.04 3.98
CA TYR A 43 -4.49 10.72 3.43
C TYR A 43 -5.63 9.75 3.77
N ALA A 44 -6.19 9.81 4.98
CA ALA A 44 -7.33 8.99 5.34
C ALA A 44 -8.55 9.30 4.46
N GLU A 45 -8.84 10.58 4.19
CA GLU A 45 -9.94 10.96 3.29
C GLU A 45 -9.68 10.52 1.85
N GLU A 46 -8.48 10.77 1.30
CA GLU A 46 -8.11 10.30 -0.05
C GLU A 46 -8.26 8.80 -0.22
N ILE A 47 -7.94 8.00 0.81
CA ILE A 47 -8.11 6.54 0.78
C ILE A 47 -9.59 6.15 0.88
N ARG A 48 -10.40 6.86 1.67
CA ARG A 48 -11.85 6.62 1.74
C ARG A 48 -12.53 6.87 0.40
N GLU A 49 -12.15 7.94 -0.28
CA GLU A 49 -12.71 8.36 -1.57
C GLU A 49 -12.06 7.66 -2.78
N ALA A 50 -10.94 6.96 -2.59
CA ALA A 50 -10.23 6.30 -3.67
C ALA A 50 -11.09 5.30 -4.46
N SER A 51 -10.99 5.36 -5.78
CA SER A 51 -11.59 4.39 -6.70
C SER A 51 -10.94 3.00 -6.55
N LEU A 52 -11.63 1.98 -7.07
CA LEU A 52 -11.11 0.60 -7.06
C LEU A 52 -9.76 0.50 -7.77
N GLU A 53 -9.56 1.23 -8.87
CA GLU A 53 -8.30 1.28 -9.61
C GLU A 53 -7.17 1.87 -8.78
N ARG A 54 -7.44 2.92 -8.00
CA ARG A 54 -6.46 3.50 -7.07
C ARG A 54 -6.09 2.51 -5.97
N ILE A 55 -7.07 1.82 -5.38
CA ILE A 55 -6.82 0.78 -4.37
C ILE A 55 -6.04 -0.41 -4.96
N ALA A 56 -6.36 -0.81 -6.20
CA ALA A 56 -5.63 -1.83 -6.95
C ALA A 56 -4.15 -1.46 -7.08
N HIS A 57 -3.88 -0.22 -7.46
CA HIS A 57 -2.53 0.28 -7.65
C HIS A 57 -1.75 0.29 -6.34
N LEU A 58 -2.33 0.80 -5.25
CA LEU A 58 -1.69 0.78 -3.93
C LEU A 58 -1.40 -0.65 -3.45
N THR A 59 -2.33 -1.57 -3.67
CA THR A 59 -2.14 -3.00 -3.36
C THR A 59 -0.97 -3.58 -4.14
N LYS A 60 -0.84 -3.24 -5.42
CA LYS A 60 0.31 -3.64 -6.27
C LYS A 60 1.63 -3.08 -5.73
N VAL A 61 1.67 -1.79 -5.37
CA VAL A 61 2.85 -1.17 -4.76
C VAL A 61 3.22 -1.85 -3.44
N CYS A 62 2.24 -2.14 -2.59
CA CYS A 62 2.44 -2.88 -1.35
C CYS A 62 3.05 -4.26 -1.62
N GLY A 63 2.50 -5.00 -2.60
CA GLY A 63 3.04 -6.30 -3.02
C GLY A 63 4.50 -6.23 -3.45
N PHE A 64 4.87 -5.24 -4.27
CA PHE A 64 6.28 -5.05 -4.66
C PHE A 64 7.19 -4.74 -3.48
N LEU A 65 6.78 -3.85 -2.56
CA LEU A 65 7.58 -3.53 -1.37
C LEU A 65 7.80 -4.77 -0.49
N THR A 66 6.77 -5.60 -0.32
CA THR A 66 6.87 -6.85 0.41
C THR A 66 7.82 -7.82 -0.29
N GLN A 67 7.69 -7.99 -1.61
CA GLN A 67 8.60 -8.83 -2.41
C GLN A 67 10.06 -8.36 -2.27
N THR A 68 10.32 -7.06 -2.38
CA THR A 68 11.67 -6.50 -2.20
C THR A 68 12.20 -6.77 -0.80
N LYS A 69 11.40 -6.57 0.25
CA LYS A 69 11.82 -6.87 1.63
C LYS A 69 12.15 -8.35 1.83
N VAL A 70 11.32 -9.25 1.30
CA VAL A 70 11.54 -10.69 1.39
C VAL A 70 12.82 -11.08 0.63
N TYR A 71 13.03 -10.54 -0.57
CA TYR A 71 14.24 -10.78 -1.34
C TYR A 71 15.49 -10.33 -0.60
N LEU A 72 15.50 -9.09 -0.06
CA LEU A 72 16.62 -8.56 0.70
C LEU A 72 16.90 -9.40 1.95
N LEU A 73 15.86 -9.80 2.69
CA LEU A 73 16.00 -10.69 3.84
C LEU A 73 16.63 -12.03 3.45
N TRP A 74 16.21 -12.61 2.31
CA TRP A 74 16.75 -13.88 1.83
C TRP A 74 18.22 -13.75 1.42
N GLN A 75 18.59 -12.64 0.78
CA GLN A 75 19.95 -12.33 0.40
C GLN A 75 20.85 -12.19 1.64
N ASP A 76 20.41 -11.45 2.65
CA ASP A 76 21.14 -11.30 3.91
C ASP A 76 21.37 -12.66 4.59
N LEU A 77 20.33 -13.50 4.69
CA LEU A 77 20.45 -14.84 5.25
C LEU A 77 21.39 -15.75 4.45
N SER A 78 21.41 -15.63 3.12
CA SER A 78 22.36 -16.38 2.28
C SER A 78 23.80 -15.90 2.43
N SER A 79 24.02 -14.62 2.76
CA SER A 79 25.35 -14.04 2.99
C SER A 79 25.95 -14.40 4.35
N ILE A 80 25.11 -14.77 5.33
CA ILE A 80 25.53 -15.22 6.66
C ILE A 80 25.86 -16.74 6.67
N ALA A 81 25.39 -17.48 5.66
CA ALA A 81 25.60 -18.93 5.54
C ALA A 81 26.88 -19.32 4.76
N HIS A 82 27.74 -18.35 4.43
CA HIS A 82 29.09 -18.53 3.87
C HIS A 82 30.12 -17.88 4.79
#